data_AF-A0A2H1X0F2-F1
#
_entry.id   AF-A0A2H1X0F2-F1
#
_cell.length_a   1.000
_cell.length_b   1.000
_cell.length_c   1.000
_cell.angle_alpha   90.00
_cell.angle_beta   90.00
_cell.angle_gamma   90.00
#
_symmetry.space_group_name_H-M   'P 1'
#
loop_
_entity.id
_entity.type
_entity.pdbx_description
1 polymer ?
#
loop_
_entity_poly.entity_id
_entity_poly.type
_entity_poly.pdbx_seq_one_letter_code
_entity_poly.pdbx_strand_id
1 'polypeptide(L)'
;YGSDGGNDWLGGDEEPLRGFNWRGGSERDTTGILMWSEIFKATLDNGEKVAIILLDTQGAFDSESTVRDCATIFALSTMVSSVLIYNLSQNIQEDDLQHLQVLIIYGLKVHNV
;
A
#
# COMPACT_ATOMS: atom_id res chain seq x y z
N TYR A 1 16.43 -10.98 -2.90
CA TYR A 1 16.29 -11.10 -1.44
C TYR A 1 16.14 -12.58 -1.05
N GLY A 2 16.57 -12.95 0.16
CA GLY A 2 17.11 -14.26 0.56
C GLY A 2 16.31 -15.52 0.24
N SER A 3 17.04 -16.56 -0.16
CA SER A 3 16.62 -17.95 -0.34
C SER A 3 17.06 -18.82 0.83
N ASP A 4 16.96 -18.32 2.07
CA ASP A 4 17.27 -19.10 3.26
C ASP A 4 16.00 -19.29 4.08
N GLY A 5 15.59 -20.56 4.25
CA GLY A 5 14.51 -20.99 5.13
C GLY A 5 14.88 -20.82 6.62
N GLY A 6 15.39 -19.66 7.00
CA GLY A 6 15.76 -19.31 8.37
C GLY A 6 14.58 -18.71 9.11
N ASN A 7 14.34 -19.17 10.34
CA ASN A 7 13.32 -18.68 11.27
C ASN A 7 13.41 -17.18 11.64
N ASP A 8 14.31 -16.43 11.01
CA ASP A 8 14.64 -15.05 11.35
C ASP A 8 14.47 -14.13 10.14
N TRP A 9 13.22 -13.96 9.71
CA TRP A 9 12.85 -13.12 8.55
C TRP A 9 12.82 -11.62 8.87
N LEU A 10 12.74 -11.27 10.16
CA LEU A 10 12.68 -9.89 10.63
C LEU A 10 14.05 -9.19 10.52
N GLY A 11 15.14 -9.95 10.45
CA GLY A 11 16.50 -9.42 10.55
C GLY A 11 16.90 -9.17 12.00
N GLY A 12 18.15 -8.77 12.20
CA GLY A 12 18.67 -8.49 13.54
C GLY A 12 18.23 -7.12 14.08
N ASP A 13 18.14 -6.98 15.40
CA ASP A 13 17.71 -5.74 16.09
C ASP A 13 18.54 -4.48 15.71
N GLU A 14 19.80 -4.68 15.33
CA GLU A 14 20.74 -3.61 14.95
C GLU A 14 20.82 -3.39 13.43
N GLU A 15 20.08 -4.17 12.62
CA GLU A 15 20.08 -4.04 11.17
C GLU A 15 19.20 -2.85 10.73
N PRO A 16 19.73 -1.90 9.94
CA PRO A 16 18.93 -0.77 9.49
C PRO A 16 17.85 -1.24 8.50
N LEU A 17 16.61 -0.78 8.70
CA LEU A 17 15.50 -0.97 7.76
C LEU A 17 15.84 -0.41 6.38
N ARG A 18 15.78 -1.28 5.38
CA ARG A 18 15.94 -0.95 3.95
C ARG A 18 14.65 -1.31 3.22
N GLY A 19 14.32 -0.59 2.17
CA GLY A 19 13.05 -0.80 1.49
C GLY A 19 12.61 0.43 0.71
N PHE A 20 11.29 0.61 0.65
CA PHE A 20 10.72 1.91 0.32
C PHE A 20 11.31 2.97 1.25
N ASN A 21 11.52 4.18 0.71
CA ASN A 21 11.97 5.28 1.53
C ASN A 21 10.94 5.55 2.61
N TRP A 22 11.41 5.76 3.83
CA TRP A 22 10.57 6.11 4.95
C TRP A 22 11.32 7.12 5.83
N ARG A 23 10.57 8.06 6.42
CA ARG A 23 11.09 9.00 7.41
C ARG A 23 10.12 9.15 8.57
N GLY A 24 10.64 9.35 9.76
CA GLY A 24 9.86 9.80 10.90
C GLY A 24 9.52 11.29 10.75
N GLY A 25 8.34 11.70 11.24
CA GLY A 25 7.88 13.08 11.19
C GLY A 25 6.47 13.20 10.61
N SER A 26 5.87 14.38 10.75
CA SER A 26 4.52 14.67 10.22
C SER A 26 4.52 15.02 8.73
N GLU A 27 5.70 15.19 8.13
CA GLU A 27 5.82 15.54 6.72
C GLU A 27 5.88 14.29 5.84
N ARG A 28 5.17 14.37 4.73
CA ARG A 28 5.04 13.34 3.70
C ARG A 28 6.37 12.90 3.09
N ASP A 29 6.55 11.60 2.86
CA ASP A 29 7.70 11.05 2.12
C ASP A 29 7.31 10.52 0.72
N THR A 30 6.29 9.65 0.64
CA THR A 30 5.85 9.04 -0.62
C THR A 30 4.93 9.95 -1.44
N THR A 31 5.13 10.00 -2.76
CA THR A 31 4.28 10.74 -3.72
C THR A 31 3.73 9.80 -4.78
N GLY A 32 2.39 9.77 -4.95
CA GLY A 32 1.75 8.89 -5.91
C GLY A 32 1.73 7.41 -5.48
N ILE A 33 2.04 6.51 -6.41
CA ILE A 33 2.11 5.06 -6.18
C ILE A 33 3.50 4.59 -6.61
N LEU A 34 4.25 4.00 -5.68
CA LEU A 34 5.55 3.40 -5.91
C LEU A 34 5.41 1.89 -6.02
N MET A 35 6.05 1.29 -7.02
CA MET A 35 6.11 -0.16 -7.19
C MET A 35 7.49 -0.65 -6.81
N TRP A 36 7.57 -1.74 -6.05
CA TRP A 36 8.84 -2.38 -5.77
C TRP A 36 9.48 -2.88 -7.07
N SER A 37 10.78 -2.63 -7.25
CA SER A 37 11.47 -2.91 -8.52
C SER A 37 11.65 -4.41 -8.80
N GLU A 38 11.55 -5.26 -7.78
CA GLU A 38 11.68 -6.71 -7.89
C GLU A 38 10.30 -7.37 -7.74
N ILE A 39 9.96 -8.26 -8.68
CA ILE A 39 8.75 -9.08 -8.59
C ILE A 39 9.10 -10.37 -7.85
N PHE A 40 8.41 -10.61 -6.73
CA PHE A 40 8.60 -11.84 -5.96
C PHE A 40 7.76 -12.96 -6.58
N LYS A 41 8.39 -14.11 -6.86
CA LYS A 41 7.70 -15.26 -7.45
C LYS A 41 7.40 -16.25 -6.35
N ALA A 42 6.14 -16.69 -6.26
CA ALA A 42 5.72 -17.71 -5.32
C ALA A 42 4.96 -18.83 -6.03
N THR A 43 4.93 -20.01 -5.41
CA THR A 43 4.05 -21.11 -5.82
C THR A 43 3.09 -21.34 -4.68
N LEU A 44 1.79 -21.24 -4.95
CA LEU A 44 0.74 -21.49 -3.98
C LEU A 44 0.62 -22.98 -3.67
N ASP A 45 -0.05 -23.34 -2.58
CA ASP A 45 -0.24 -24.74 -2.15
C ASP A 45 -0.95 -25.60 -3.21
N ASN A 46 -1.76 -24.98 -4.07
CA ASN A 46 -2.44 -25.62 -5.20
C ASN A 46 -1.52 -25.87 -6.42
N GLY A 47 -0.25 -25.47 -6.37
CA GLY A 47 0.73 -25.60 -7.45
C GLY A 47 0.74 -24.43 -8.45
N GLU A 48 -0.10 -23.41 -8.27
CA GLU A 48 -0.15 -22.24 -9.14
C GLU A 48 1.04 -21.31 -8.90
N LYS A 49 1.67 -20.84 -9.98
CA LYS A 49 2.78 -19.87 -9.92
C LYS A 49 2.22 -18.46 -9.99
N VAL A 50 2.50 -17.65 -8.98
CA VAL A 50 2.04 -16.27 -8.87
C VAL A 50 3.21 -15.29 -8.81
N ALA A 51 2.95 -14.07 -9.27
CA ALA A 51 3.83 -12.91 -9.14
C ALA A 51 3.26 -11.98 -8.07
N ILE A 52 4.06 -11.69 -7.04
CA ILE A 52 3.72 -10.79 -5.96
C ILE A 52 4.44 -9.46 -6.23
N ILE A 53 3.64 -8.40 -6.30
CA ILE A 53 4.08 -7.02 -6.49
C ILE A 53 3.71 -6.25 -5.23
N LEU A 54 4.66 -5.48 -4.70
CA LEU A 54 4.42 -4.59 -3.56
C LEU A 54 4.25 -3.17 -4.08
N LEU A 55 3.19 -2.52 -3.62
CA LEU A 55 2.87 -1.13 -3.91
C LEU A 55 2.92 -0.33 -2.61
N ASP A 56 3.70 0.75 -2.59
CA ASP A 56 3.66 1.77 -1.54
C ASP A 56 2.93 3.01 -2.07
N THR A 57 1.93 3.47 -1.35
CA THR A 57 1.01 4.50 -1.82
C THR A 57 1.12 5.72 -0.93
N GLN A 58 1.03 6.90 -1.51
CA GLN A 58 0.92 8.14 -0.75
C GLN A 58 -0.21 8.06 0.28
N GLY A 59 0.09 8.46 1.52
CA GLY A 59 -0.89 8.54 2.60
C GLY A 59 -2.05 9.47 2.23
N ALA A 60 -3.26 9.03 2.54
CA ALA A 60 -4.43 9.86 2.35
C ALA A 60 -4.43 11.01 3.38
N PHE A 61 -4.84 12.21 2.95
CA PHE A 61 -5.08 13.37 3.81
C PHE A 61 -3.83 14.03 4.42
N ASP A 62 -2.76 14.20 3.63
CA ASP A 62 -1.71 15.16 3.98
C ASP A 62 -2.21 16.62 3.79
N SER A 63 -1.58 17.57 4.47
CA SER A 63 -1.98 18.99 4.44
C SER A 63 -1.71 19.69 3.10
N GLU A 64 -1.08 19.01 2.14
CA GLU A 64 -0.63 19.58 0.88
C GLU A 64 -1.43 19.09 -0.34
N SER A 65 -2.06 17.91 -0.28
CA SER A 65 -2.81 17.35 -1.40
C SER A 65 -4.30 17.71 -1.34
N THR A 66 -4.92 17.89 -2.50
CA THR A 66 -6.37 18.05 -2.53
C THR A 66 -7.05 16.72 -2.19
N VAL A 67 -8.26 16.78 -1.64
CA VAL A 67 -9.11 15.59 -1.41
C VAL A 67 -9.26 14.76 -2.70
N ARG A 68 -9.26 15.41 -3.87
CA ARG A 68 -9.35 14.75 -5.18
C ARG A 68 -8.09 13.96 -5.53
N ASP A 69 -6.91 14.46 -5.23
CA ASP A 69 -5.64 13.79 -5.55
C ASP A 69 -5.48 12.54 -4.68
N CYS A 70 -5.75 12.66 -3.38
CA CYS A 70 -5.81 11.54 -2.44
C CYS A 70 -6.85 10.49 -2.89
N ALA A 71 -8.05 10.93 -3.27
CA ALA A 71 -9.09 10.02 -3.75
C ALA A 71 -8.69 9.29 -5.05
N THR A 72 -7.96 9.96 -5.94
CA THR A 72 -7.49 9.39 -7.20
C THR A 72 -6.41 8.34 -6.97
N ILE A 73 -5.38 8.66 -6.17
CA ILE A 73 -4.30 7.72 -5.82
C ILE A 73 -4.89 6.49 -5.13
N PHE A 74 -5.78 6.70 -4.16
CA PHE A 74 -6.39 5.60 -3.44
C PHE A 74 -7.30 4.75 -4.33
N ALA A 75 -8.14 5.36 -5.17
CA ALA A 75 -9.01 4.62 -6.10
C ALA A 75 -8.18 3.79 -7.09
N LEU A 76 -7.13 4.37 -7.68
CA LEU A 76 -6.21 3.64 -8.57
C LEU A 76 -5.51 2.50 -7.83
N SER A 77 -5.02 2.74 -6.62
CA SER A 77 -4.38 1.71 -5.79
C SER A 77 -5.33 0.56 -5.52
N THR A 78 -6.57 0.85 -5.14
CA THR A 78 -7.62 -0.14 -4.90
C THR A 78 -7.96 -0.94 -6.15
N MET A 79 -8.08 -0.30 -7.31
CA MET A 79 -8.42 -0.99 -8.56
C MET A 79 -7.29 -1.89 -9.08
N VAL A 80 -6.03 -1.51 -8.84
CA VAL A 80 -4.86 -2.28 -9.30
C VAL A 80 -4.47 -3.37 -8.30
N SER A 81 -4.70 -3.15 -7.00
CA SER A 81 -4.37 -4.10 -5.95
C SER A 81 -5.40 -5.23 -5.85
N SER A 82 -4.95 -6.46 -5.68
CA SER A 82 -5.81 -7.57 -5.23
C SER A 82 -6.06 -7.51 -3.72
N VAL A 83 -5.12 -6.92 -2.97
CA VAL A 83 -5.18 -6.75 -1.51
C VAL A 83 -4.78 -5.31 -1.18
N LEU A 84 -5.65 -4.61 -0.46
CA LEU A 84 -5.40 -3.25 -0.01
C LEU A 84 -5.24 -3.23 1.52
N ILE A 85 -4.12 -2.67 1.99
CA ILE A 85 -3.88 -2.45 3.42
C ILE A 85 -4.25 -0.99 3.74
N TYR A 86 -5.41 -0.79 4.37
CA TYR A 86 -5.84 0.54 4.79
C TYR A 86 -5.23 0.89 6.15
N ASN A 87 -4.13 1.64 6.14
CA ASN A 87 -3.38 2.01 7.34
C ASN A 87 -4.05 3.20 8.06
N LEU A 88 -4.55 2.95 9.27
CA LEU A 88 -5.23 3.94 10.11
C LEU A 88 -4.46 4.13 11.42
N SER A 89 -4.50 5.35 11.96
CA SER A 89 -3.91 5.65 13.26
C SER A 89 -4.94 5.50 14.37
N GLN A 90 -4.55 4.83 15.46
CA GLN A 90 -5.38 4.60 16.65
C GLN A 90 -6.64 3.77 16.39
N ASN A 91 -7.78 4.41 16.15
CA ASN A 91 -9.08 3.76 16.11
C ASN A 91 -9.79 4.09 14.81
N ILE A 92 -10.64 3.17 14.35
CA ILE A 92 -11.48 3.40 13.18
C ILE A 92 -12.57 4.39 13.58
N GLN A 93 -12.56 5.56 12.94
CA GLN A 93 -13.55 6.60 13.15
C GLN A 93 -14.57 6.63 11.99
N GLU A 94 -15.69 7.31 12.20
CA GLU A 94 -16.78 7.36 11.21
C GLU A 94 -16.35 8.09 9.93
N ASP A 95 -15.51 9.11 10.05
CA ASP A 95 -14.90 9.81 8.93
C ASP A 95 -13.97 8.90 8.12
N ASP A 96 -13.20 8.00 8.76
CA ASP A 96 -12.40 6.98 8.05
C ASP A 96 -13.28 6.09 7.15
N LEU A 97 -14.47 5.72 7.64
CA LEU A 97 -15.43 4.88 6.91
C LEU A 97 -16.15 5.67 5.81
N GLN A 98 -16.51 6.93 6.05
CA GLN A 98 -17.10 7.81 5.02
C GLN A 98 -16.10 8.08 3.89
N HIS A 99 -14.83 8.29 4.22
CA HIS A 99 -13.76 8.38 3.23
C HIS A 99 -13.65 7.07 2.44
N LEU A 100 -13.57 5.91 3.11
CA LEU A 100 -13.55 4.61 2.44
C LEU A 100 -14.75 4.38 1.50
N GLN A 101 -15.96 4.79 1.91
CA GLN A 101 -17.16 4.67 1.09
C GLN A 101 -17.09 5.53 -0.17
N VAL A 102 -16.66 6.79 -0.06
CA VAL A 102 -16.46 7.66 -1.22
C VAL A 102 -15.43 7.04 -2.17
N LEU A 103 -14.35 6.47 -1.62
CA LEU A 103 -13.26 5.85 -2.37
C LEU A 103 -13.70 4.62 -3.17
N ILE A 104 -14.49 3.72 -2.57
CA ILE A 104 -15.07 2.55 -3.26
C ILE A 104 -16.00 3.00 -4.39
N ILE A 105 -16.82 4.04 -4.16
CA ILE A 105 -17.74 4.58 -5.18
C ILE A 105 -16.98 5.15 -6.38
N TYR A 106 -15.85 5.83 -6.16
CA TYR A 106 -15.01 6.33 -7.25
C TYR A 106 -14.36 5.19 -8.05
N GLY A 107 -13.82 4.15 -7.39
CA GLY A 107 -13.27 2.98 -8.08
C GLY A 107 -14.30 2.24 -8.94
N LEU A 108 -15.51 2.02 -8.40
CA LEU A 108 -16.62 1.39 -9.14
C LEU A 108 -17.11 2.23 -10.32
N LYS A 109 -17.06 3.57 -10.22
CA LYS A 109 -17.42 4.46 -11.33
C LYS A 109 -16.45 4.36 -12.49
N VAL A 110 -15.15 4.28 -12.21
CA VAL A 110 -14.11 4.15 -13.26
C VAL A 110 -14.19 2.80 -13.97
N HIS A 111 -14.62 1.73 -13.29
CA HIS A 111 -14.85 0.42 -13.91
C HIS A 111 -16.06 0.39 -14.88
N ASN A 112 -16.97 1.38 -14.82
CA ASN A 112 -18.18 1.44 -15.65
C ASN A 112 -18.11 2.48 -16.80
N VAL A 113 -16.90 2.90 -17.17
CA VAL A 113 -16.64 3.77 -18.33
C VAL A 113 -15.91 2.98 -19.41
#